data_AF-A0A659UHA9-F1
#
_entry.id   AF-A0A659UHA9-F1
#
_cell.length_a   1.000
_cell.length_b   1.000
_cell.length_c   1.000
_cell.angle_alpha   90.00
_cell.angle_beta   90.00
_cell.angle_gamma   90.00
#
_symmetry.space_group_name_H-M   'P 1'
#
loop_
_entity.id
_entity.type
_entity.pdbx_description
1 polymer ?
#
loop_
_entity_poly.entity_id
_entity_poly.type
_entity_poly.pdbx_seq_one_letter_code
_entity_poly.pdbx_strand_id
1 'polypeptide(L)' 'VSHGLAEGGAELCRACRHPLTESDLMSPKYATGVSCPHCFDARSDEDRKRYAERQRQVELAQARGRGPHIGS' A
#
# COMPACT_ATOMS: atom_id res chain seq x y z
N VAL A 1 26.06 13.75 -0.65
CA VAL A 1 25.38 13.89 -1.95
C VAL A 1 23.88 13.91 -1.66
N SER A 2 23.23 15.07 -1.70
CA SER A 2 21.78 15.15 -1.49
C SER A 2 21.09 14.79 -2.81
N HIS A 3 20.62 13.55 -2.92
CA HIS A 3 19.78 13.16 -4.04
C HIS A 3 18.39 13.75 -3.82
N GLY A 4 18.17 14.94 -4.40
CA GLY A 4 16.88 15.60 -4.47
C GLY A 4 15.92 14.87 -5.41
N LEU A 5 15.50 13.67 -5.04
CA LEU A 5 14.26 13.11 -5.56
C LEU A 5 13.12 13.82 -4.85
N ALA A 6 12.37 14.65 -5.57
CA ALA A 6 11.03 15.00 -5.15
C ALA A 6 10.21 13.72 -5.14
N GLU A 7 9.52 13.44 -4.03
CA GLU A 7 8.56 12.35 -3.95
C GLU A 7 7.47 12.59 -5.01
N GLY A 8 7.58 11.94 -6.16
CA GLY A 8 6.52 11.97 -7.17
C GLY A 8 5.26 11.38 -6.53
N GLY A 9 4.14 12.10 -6.60
CA GLY A 9 2.87 11.74 -5.95
C GLY A 9 2.20 10.44 -6.45
N ALA A 10 2.92 9.58 -7.15
CA ALA A 10 2.43 8.28 -7.58
C ALA A 10 2.58 7.28 -6.44
N GLU A 11 1.46 6.89 -5.83
CA GLU A 11 1.44 5.81 -4.85
C GLU A 11 1.49 4.45 -5.53
N LEU A 12 2.26 3.50 -4.99
CA LEU A 12 2.25 2.13 -5.48
C LEU A 12 1.17 1.31 -4.77
N CYS A 13 0.33 0.61 -5.54
CA CYS A 13 -0.58 -0.37 -4.99
C CYS A 13 0.21 -1.45 -4.24
N ARG A 14 -0.02 -1.59 -2.94
CA ARG A 14 0.73 -2.56 -2.12
C ARG A 14 0.42 -4.02 -2.48
N ALA A 15 -0.68 -4.30 -3.17
CA ALA A 15 -1.06 -5.66 -3.59
C ALA A 15 -0.36 -6.08 -4.89
N CYS A 16 -0.35 -5.23 -5.92
CA CYS A 16 0.16 -5.59 -7.26
C CYS A 16 1.36 -4.77 -7.73
N ARG A 17 1.78 -3.75 -6.98
CA ARG A 17 2.88 -2.80 -7.31
C ARG A 17 2.61 -1.94 -8.54
N HIS A 18 1.37 -1.85 -9.00
CA HIS A 18 0.99 -0.91 -10.05
C HIS A 18 1.04 0.53 -9.50
N PRO A 19 1.65 1.50 -10.22
CA PRO A 19 1.54 2.91 -9.89
C PRO A 19 0.10 3.38 -9.98
N LEU A 20 -0.37 4.14 -8.99
CA LEU A 20 -1.72 4.65 -8.91
C LEU A 20 -1.72 6.15 -9.15
N THR A 21 -2.69 6.59 -9.93
CA THR A 21 -3.06 8.01 -10.06
C THR A 21 -4.05 8.40 -8.98
N GLU A 22 -4.28 9.70 -8.79
CA GLU A 22 -5.32 10.19 -7.88
C GLU A 22 -6.72 9.64 -8.23
N SER A 23 -7.02 9.49 -9.52
CA SER A 23 -8.29 8.89 -9.97
C SER A 23 -8.42 7.42 -9.57
N ASP A 24 -7.32 6.68 -9.54
CA ASP A 24 -7.32 5.29 -9.09
C ASP A 24 -7.58 5.17 -7.59
N LEU A 25 -7.04 6.10 -6.79
CA LEU A 25 -7.26 6.17 -5.35
C LEU A 25 -8.73 6.47 -5.00
N MET A 26 -9.45 7.17 -5.88
CA MET A 26 -10.88 7.50 -5.70
C MET A 26 -11.82 6.40 -6.21
N SER A 27 -11.30 5.34 -6.82
CA SER A 27 -12.12 4.26 -7.37
C SER A 27 -12.78 3.43 -6.26
N PRO A 28 -14.02 2.94 -6.45
CA PRO A 28 -14.65 1.99 -5.52
C PRO A 28 -13.91 0.64 -5.43
N LYS A 29 -13.03 0.34 -6.39
CA LYS A 29 -12.18 -0.87 -6.40
C LYS A 29 -10.89 -0.69 -5.60
N TYR A 30 -10.59 0.54 -5.19
CA TYR A 30 -9.41 0.84 -4.39
C TYR A 30 -9.67 0.57 -2.90
N ALA A 31 -8.78 -0.20 -2.30
CA ALA A 31 -8.70 -0.40 -0.88
C ALA A 31 -7.22 -0.42 -0.50
N THR A 32 -6.77 0.56 0.28
CA THR A 32 -5.38 0.72 0.69
C THR A 32 -4.81 -0.59 1.21
N GLY A 33 -3.66 -1.00 0.68
CA GLY A 33 -3.03 -2.26 1.09
C GLY A 33 -3.58 -3.52 0.43
N VAL A 34 -4.81 -3.49 -0.10
CA VAL A 34 -5.62 -4.66 -0.47
C VAL A 34 -5.85 -4.79 -1.98
N SER A 35 -6.33 -3.73 -2.64
CA SER A 35 -6.64 -3.77 -4.08
C SER A 35 -6.60 -2.38 -4.72
N CYS A 36 -6.43 -2.37 -6.03
CA CYS A 36 -6.61 -1.19 -6.87
C CYS A 36 -7.48 -1.56 -8.09
N PRO A 37 -7.92 -0.58 -8.89
CA PRO A 37 -8.74 -0.84 -10.09
C PRO A 37 -8.11 -1.83 -11.06
N HIS A 38 -6.78 -1.86 -11.15
CA HIS A 38 -6.03 -2.72 -12.05
C HIS A 38 -5.92 -4.17 -11.59
N CYS A 39 -6.04 -4.44 -10.29
CA CYS A 39 -5.87 -5.80 -9.75
C CYS A 39 -7.11 -6.34 -9.05
N PHE A 40 -8.16 -5.55 -8.86
CA PHE A 40 -9.35 -5.95 -8.11
C PHE A 40 -9.95 -7.25 -8.69
N ASP A 41 -10.18 -7.31 -9.99
CA ASP A 41 -10.78 -8.48 -10.64
C ASP A 41 -9.78 -9.63 -10.88
N ALA A 42 -8.48 -9.33 -10.87
CA ALA A 42 -7.41 -10.31 -11.11
C ALA A 42 -6.98 -11.08 -9.85
N ARG A 43 -7.41 -10.62 -8.66
CA ARG A 43 -7.08 -11.25 -7.38
C ARG A 43 -8.26 -12.06 -6.86
N SER A 44 -7.97 -13.14 -6.16
CA SER A 44 -9.00 -13.93 -5.47
C SER A 44 -9.41 -13.28 -4.15
N ASP A 45 -10.53 -13.72 -3.58
CA ASP A 45 -10.94 -13.28 -2.24
C ASP A 45 -9.94 -13.70 -1.16
N GLU A 46 -9.30 -14.85 -1.33
CA GLU A 46 -8.26 -15.33 -0.43
C GLU A 46 -7.03 -14.41 -0.46
N ASP A 47 -6.60 -14.00 -1.66
CA ASP A 47 -5.53 -13.02 -1.83
C ASP A 47 -5.87 -11.70 -1.15
N ARG A 48 -7.10 -11.19 -1.36
CA ARG A 48 -7.58 -9.95 -0.72
C ARG A 48 -7.52 -10.03 0.81
N LYS A 49 -7.97 -11.15 1.41
CA LYS A 49 -7.91 -11.36 2.87
C LYS A 49 -6.47 -11.33 3.39
N ARG A 50 -5.55 -12.02 2.70
CA ARG A 50 -4.13 -12.03 3.06
C ARG A 50 -3.50 -10.64 2.97
N TYR A 51 -3.83 -9.86 1.95
CA TYR A 51 -3.34 -8.50 1.80
C TYR A 51 -3.88 -7.56 2.87
N ALA A 52 -5.17 -7.69 3.22
CA ALA A 52 -5.81 -6.92 4.28
C ALA A 52 -5.18 -7.19 5.64
N GLU A 53 -4.89 -8.46 5.97
CA GLU A 53 -4.23 -8.78 7.23
C GLU A 53 -2.81 -8.20 7.28
N ARG A 54 -2.04 -8.31 6.19
CA ARG A 54 -0.73 -7.66 6.11
C ARG A 54 -0.82 -6.16 6.31
N GLN A 55 -1.80 -5.50 5.67
CA GLN A 55 -2.01 -4.06 5.80
C GLN A 55 -2.35 -3.69 7.25
N ARG A 56 -3.23 -4.46 7.90
CA ARG A 56 -3.55 -4.29 9.32
C ARG A 56 -2.31 -4.37 10.21
N GLN A 57 -1.41 -5.34 9.98
CA GLN A 57 -0.17 -5.46 10.75
C GLN A 57 0.76 -4.25 10.55
N VAL A 58 0.80 -3.68 9.34
CA VAL A 58 1.53 -2.42 9.07
C VAL A 58 0.94 -1.26 9.86
N GLU A 59 -0.38 -1.09 9.81
CA GLU A 59 -1.10 -0.02 10.54
C GLU A 59 -0.92 -0.16 12.06
N LEU A 60 -1.03 -1.38 12.59
CA LEU A 60 -0.76 -1.65 14.01
C LEU A 60 0.68 -1.30 14.40
N ALA A 61 1.66 -1.65 13.57
CA ALA A 61 3.05 -1.32 13.82
C ALA A 61 3.32 0.19 13.75
N GLN A 62 2.63 0.92 12.87
CA GLN A 62 2.70 2.38 12.79
C GLN A 62 2.05 3.04 14.02
N ALA A 63 0.84 2.60 14.39
CA ALA A 63 0.08 3.12 15.51
C ALA A 63 0.76 2.88 16.86
N ARG A 64 1.46 1.74 17.01
CA ARG A 64 2.24 1.45 18.22
C ARG A 64 3.46 2.36 18.39
N GLY A 65 3.77 3.19 17.39
CA GLY A 65 4.97 4.02 17.35
C GLY A 65 6.17 3.11 17.32
N ARG A 66 6.77 2.92 16.14
CA ARG A 66 8.04 2.18 16.04
C ARG A 66 9.06 2.87 16.97
N GLY A 67 9.25 2.31 18.15
CA GLY A 67 10.47 2.53 18.92
C GLY A 67 11.68 2.25 18.03
N PRO A 68 12.84 2.83 18.36
CA PRO A 68 14.03 2.74 17.51
C PRO A 68 14.27 1.29 17.10
N HIS A 69 14.32 1.07 15.79
CA HIS A 69 14.69 -0.22 15.23
C HIS A 69 16.12 -0.47 15.70
N ILE A 70 16.37 -1.55 16.45
CA ILE A 70 17.74 -1.93 16.82
C ILE A 70 18.47 -2.25 15.52
N GLY A 71 19.43 -1.40 15.15
CA GLY A 71 20.27 -1.57 13.96
C GLY A 71 20.32 -0.35 13.02
N SER A 72 20.36 0.87 13.56
CA SER A 72 20.87 2.04 12.83
C SER A 72 22.36 1.91 12.52
#